data_AF-A0A7C5MNN9-F1
#
_entry.id   AF-A0A7C5MNN9-F1
#
_cell.length_a   1.000
_cell.length_b   1.000
_cell.length_c   1.000
_cell.angle_alpha   90.00
_cell.angle_beta   90.00
_cell.angle_gamma   90.00
#
_symmetry.space_group_name_H-M   'P 1'
#
loop_
_entity.id
_entity.type
_entity.pdbx_description
1 polymer ?
#
loop_
_entity_poly.entity_id
_entity_poly.type
_entity_poly.pdbx_seq_one_letter_code
_entity_poly.pdbx_strand_id
1 'polypeptide(L)'
;MPLSETAQRIVRYLGGRPGEERGCYEEPIRRDLDLTAENYQAAIDELTDYGLVGPALTGDTDGCVALTEEGRMVLNTGFDPDRLPLTPAALARNTIVATSWAVDRVVSGQELPPERGALAAEIARAVRGLLPLAEECMTPGAMEAIRGAAEALIAEVHQPEPRAIVIRRALRVMGFPEGALNFNTPIVSALPGLAEAIDVLLS
;
A
#
# COMPACT_ATOMS: atom_id res chain seq x y z
N MET A 1 1.38 -8.23 1.52
CA MET A 1 1.92 -9.36 0.73
C MET A 1 3.32 -9.02 0.25
N PRO A 2 4.23 -10.00 0.11
CA PRO A 2 5.43 -9.80 -0.70
C PRO A 2 5.03 -9.57 -2.17
N LEU A 3 5.84 -8.80 -2.90
CA LEU A 3 5.67 -8.72 -4.35
C LEU A 3 5.79 -10.10 -4.98
N SER A 4 4.97 -10.38 -6.00
CA SER A 4 5.12 -11.61 -6.78
C SER A 4 6.54 -11.75 -7.34
N GLU A 5 6.99 -13.00 -7.52
CA GLU A 5 8.32 -13.26 -8.08
C GLU A 5 8.47 -12.62 -9.47
N THR A 6 7.39 -12.63 -10.26
CA THR A 6 7.31 -11.96 -11.56
C THR A 6 7.51 -10.45 -11.42
N ALA A 7 6.80 -9.78 -10.51
CA ALA A 7 6.96 -8.35 -10.25
C ALA A 7 8.40 -8.00 -9.81
N GLN A 8 8.99 -8.81 -8.92
CA GLN A 8 10.39 -8.62 -8.51
C GLN A 8 11.37 -8.78 -9.68
N ARG A 9 11.17 -9.78 -10.55
CA ARG A 9 12.01 -10.01 -11.74
C ARG A 9 11.91 -8.84 -12.71
N ILE A 10 10.71 -8.28 -12.93
CA ILE A 10 10.52 -7.10 -13.79
C ILE A 10 11.21 -5.87 -13.19
N VAL A 11 11.08 -5.62 -11.88
CA VAL A 11 11.77 -4.49 -11.23
C VAL A 11 13.30 -4.62 -11.36
N ARG A 12 13.86 -5.82 -11.16
CA ARG A 12 15.29 -6.09 -11.39
C ARG A 12 15.69 -5.87 -12.85
N TYR A 13 14.86 -6.30 -13.80
CA TYR A 13 15.11 -6.10 -15.22
C TYR A 13 15.18 -4.62 -15.57
N LEU A 14 14.20 -3.83 -15.13
CA LEU A 14 14.17 -2.39 -15.34
C LEU A 14 15.33 -1.68 -14.63
N GLY A 15 15.74 -2.16 -13.46
CA GLY A 15 16.88 -1.63 -12.69
C GLY A 15 18.24 -1.88 -13.32
N GLY A 16 18.35 -2.90 -14.17
CA GLY A 16 19.57 -3.19 -14.94
C GLY A 16 19.72 -2.35 -16.21
N ARG A 17 18.72 -1.52 -16.56
CA ARG A 17 18.74 -0.66 -17.73
C ARG A 17 19.31 0.72 -17.37
N PRO A 18 20.08 1.37 -18.26
CA PRO A 18 20.48 2.76 -18.07
C PRO A 18 19.24 3.65 -17.87
N GLY A 19 19.25 4.56 -16.89
CA GLY A 19 18.11 5.46 -16.63
C GLY A 19 17.76 6.41 -17.79
N GLU A 20 18.64 6.47 -18.80
CA GLU A 20 18.47 7.18 -20.07
C GLU A 20 17.77 6.33 -21.14
N GLU A 21 17.84 5.00 -21.05
CA GLU A 21 17.03 4.09 -21.84
C GLU A 21 15.59 4.15 -21.28
N ARG A 22 14.80 5.09 -21.81
CA ARG A 22 13.37 5.27 -21.52
C ARG A 22 12.55 4.70 -22.67
N GLY A 23 12.55 3.38 -22.79
CA GLY A 23 11.92 2.65 -23.88
C GLY A 23 10.64 1.90 -23.45
N CYS A 24 9.83 1.55 -24.43
CA CYS A 24 8.73 0.62 -24.27
C CYS A 24 9.29 -0.80 -24.18
N TYR A 25 9.38 -1.33 -22.96
CA TYR A 25 10.08 -2.59 -22.70
C TYR A 25 9.18 -3.81 -22.64
N GLU A 26 7.88 -3.72 -22.92
CA GLU A 26 6.98 -4.86 -22.80
C GLU A 26 7.50 -6.09 -23.57
N GLU A 27 7.71 -5.96 -24.88
CA GLU A 27 8.17 -7.06 -25.73
C GLU A 27 9.56 -7.60 -25.31
N PRO A 28 10.57 -6.74 -25.06
CA PRO A 28 11.85 -7.17 -24.49
C PRO A 28 11.72 -7.87 -23.14
N ILE A 29 10.95 -7.34 -22.18
CA ILE A 29 10.76 -7.92 -20.85
C ILE A 29 10.10 -9.28 -20.97
N ARG A 30 9.01 -9.38 -21.75
CA ARG A 30 8.27 -10.63 -21.93
C ARG A 30 9.14 -11.71 -22.56
N ARG A 31 9.96 -11.35 -23.54
CA ARG A 31 10.90 -12.28 -24.18
C ARG A 31 12.02 -12.72 -23.25
N ASP A 32 12.68 -11.77 -22.60
CA ASP A 32 13.87 -12.03 -21.79
C ASP A 32 13.54 -12.71 -20.45
N LEU A 33 12.34 -12.46 -19.92
CA LEU A 33 11.84 -13.09 -18.69
C LEU A 33 10.93 -14.29 -18.93
N ASP A 34 10.68 -14.67 -20.19
CA ASP A 34 9.79 -15.77 -20.59
C ASP A 34 8.39 -15.63 -19.96
N LEU A 35 7.74 -14.50 -20.20
CA LEU A 35 6.42 -14.15 -19.64
C LEU A 35 5.35 -14.13 -20.72
N THR A 36 4.19 -14.71 -20.38
CA THR A 36 2.96 -14.48 -21.13
C THR A 36 2.51 -13.02 -20.99
N ALA A 37 1.69 -12.53 -21.93
CA ALA A 37 1.09 -11.20 -21.84
C ALA A 37 0.32 -11.00 -20.52
N GLU A 38 -0.42 -12.02 -20.11
CA GLU A 38 -1.20 -12.03 -18.87
C GLU A 38 -0.31 -11.89 -17.62
N ASN A 39 0.76 -12.69 -17.54
CA ASN A 39 1.68 -12.65 -16.39
C ASN A 39 2.45 -11.32 -16.32
N TYR A 40 2.83 -10.78 -17.48
CA TYR A 40 3.46 -9.47 -17.56
C TYR A 40 2.49 -8.38 -17.09
N GLN A 41 1.28 -8.35 -17.67
CA GLN A 41 0.30 -7.33 -17.33
C GLN A 41 -0.01 -7.38 -15.84
N ALA A 42 -0.34 -8.55 -15.27
CA ALA A 42 -0.64 -8.72 -13.86
C ALA A 42 0.47 -8.21 -12.93
N ALA A 43 1.74 -8.40 -13.31
CA ALA A 43 2.88 -7.93 -12.55
C ALA A 43 3.11 -6.41 -12.71
N ILE A 44 2.91 -5.82 -13.89
CA ILE A 44 2.96 -4.36 -14.08
C ILE A 44 1.89 -3.68 -13.27
N ASP A 45 0.69 -4.23 -13.32
CA ASP A 45 -0.46 -3.87 -12.54
C ASP A 45 -0.15 -3.88 -11.03
N GLU A 46 0.46 -4.95 -10.52
CA GLU A 46 0.91 -5.03 -9.12
C GLU A 46 1.95 -3.96 -8.78
N LEU A 47 2.95 -3.78 -9.65
CA LEU A 47 4.01 -2.78 -9.45
C LEU A 47 3.48 -1.34 -9.51
N THR A 48 2.51 -1.07 -10.37
CA THR A 48 1.83 0.23 -10.49
C THR A 48 1.05 0.51 -9.21
N ASP A 49 0.37 -0.50 -8.67
CA ASP A 49 -0.33 -0.39 -7.41
C ASP A 49 0.63 -0.11 -6.25
N TYR A 50 1.83 -0.69 -6.23
CA TYR A 50 2.84 -0.29 -5.24
C TYR A 50 3.57 1.01 -5.58
N GLY A 51 3.19 1.71 -6.66
CA GLY A 51 3.84 2.95 -7.10
C GLY A 51 5.30 2.76 -7.52
N LEU A 52 5.71 1.53 -7.83
CA LEU A 52 7.10 1.17 -8.15
C LEU A 52 7.41 1.39 -9.63
N VAL A 53 6.39 1.39 -10.47
CA VAL A 53 6.49 1.72 -11.89
C VAL A 53 5.44 2.75 -12.27
N GLY A 54 5.74 3.55 -13.29
CA GLY A 54 4.84 4.55 -13.84
C GLY A 54 5.06 4.75 -15.35
N PRO A 55 4.25 5.59 -16.01
CA PRO A 55 4.36 5.83 -17.44
C PRO A 55 5.71 6.48 -17.79
N ALA A 56 6.31 6.04 -18.89
CA ALA A 56 7.47 6.73 -19.46
C ALA A 56 7.02 8.09 -20.05
N LEU A 57 7.61 9.19 -19.58
CA LEU A 57 7.15 10.57 -19.85
C LEU A 57 7.32 11.10 -21.29
N THR A 58 7.55 10.25 -22.31
CA THR A 58 7.79 10.73 -23.68
C THR A 58 7.12 9.86 -24.76
N GLY A 59 6.16 10.44 -25.48
CA GLY A 59 5.52 9.88 -26.69
C GLY A 59 4.15 9.26 -26.46
N ASP A 60 3.37 9.05 -27.52
CA ASP A 60 2.17 8.20 -27.48
C ASP A 60 2.60 6.78 -27.07
N THR A 61 2.35 6.43 -25.81
CA THR A 61 2.95 5.25 -25.18
C THR A 61 1.90 4.43 -24.42
N ASP A 62 1.02 3.75 -25.15
CA ASP A 62 0.36 2.58 -24.60
C ASP A 62 1.45 1.53 -24.25
N GLY A 63 1.58 1.17 -22.97
CA GLY A 63 2.41 0.03 -22.52
C GLY A 63 3.86 0.33 -22.08
N CYS A 64 4.31 1.59 -22.02
CA CYS A 64 5.71 1.92 -21.71
C CYS A 64 5.88 2.32 -20.24
N VAL A 65 6.53 1.44 -19.46
CA VAL A 65 6.70 1.58 -18.01
C VAL A 65 8.17 1.79 -17.63
N ALA A 66 8.40 2.65 -16.64
CA ALA A 66 9.71 2.90 -16.05
C ALA A 66 9.64 2.82 -14.53
N LEU A 67 10.78 2.52 -13.89
CA LEU A 67 10.87 2.58 -12.43
C LEU A 67 10.72 4.02 -11.94
N THR A 68 9.84 4.19 -10.97
CA THR A 68 9.76 5.40 -10.15
C THR A 68 10.96 5.47 -9.20
N GLU A 69 11.06 6.57 -8.43
CA GLU A 69 12.10 6.68 -7.41
C GLU A 69 11.91 5.62 -6.31
N GLU A 70 10.67 5.32 -5.94
CA GLU A 70 10.30 4.25 -5.01
C GLU A 70 10.72 2.87 -5.54
N GLY A 71 10.49 2.60 -6.83
CA GLY A 71 10.95 1.38 -7.49
C GLY A 71 12.47 1.20 -7.42
N ARG A 72 13.23 2.30 -7.58
CA ARG A 72 14.70 2.29 -7.45
C ARG A 72 15.16 2.10 -6.01
N MET A 73 14.49 2.73 -5.05
CA MET A 73 14.80 2.53 -3.63
C MET A 73 14.59 1.07 -3.23
N VAL A 74 13.48 0.45 -3.65
CA VAL A 74 13.18 -0.96 -3.34
C VAL A 74 14.24 -1.91 -3.91
N LEU A 75 14.82 -1.63 -5.09
CA LEU A 75 15.96 -2.39 -5.61
C LEU A 75 17.17 -2.35 -4.69
N ASN A 76 17.47 -1.18 -4.14
CA ASN A 76 18.64 -0.97 -3.28
C ASN A 76 18.45 -1.54 -1.87
N THR A 77 17.23 -1.46 -1.34
CA THR A 77 16.92 -1.88 0.03
C THR A 77 16.43 -3.32 0.14
N GLY A 78 16.21 -3.99 -1.00
CA GLY A 78 15.56 -5.28 -1.11
C GLY A 78 14.03 -5.19 -1.12
N PHE A 79 13.39 -6.23 -1.66
CA PHE A 79 11.92 -6.38 -1.76
C PHE A 79 11.28 -6.80 -0.42
N ASP A 80 11.81 -6.28 0.68
CA ASP A 80 11.24 -6.48 2.00
C ASP A 80 9.79 -5.97 1.98
N PRO A 81 8.80 -6.85 2.23
CA PRO A 81 7.41 -6.44 2.22
C PRO A 81 7.17 -5.21 3.08
N ASP A 82 7.84 -5.06 4.23
CA ASP A 82 7.61 -3.97 5.20
C ASP A 82 8.14 -2.61 4.72
N ARG A 83 8.91 -2.60 3.63
CA ARG A 83 9.50 -1.39 3.03
C ARG A 83 8.79 -0.92 1.78
N LEU A 84 7.88 -1.73 1.23
CA LEU A 84 7.10 -1.37 0.06
C LEU A 84 6.19 -0.16 0.35
N PRO A 85 5.96 0.74 -0.64
CA PRO A 85 5.02 1.85 -0.48
C PRO A 85 3.61 1.36 -0.19
N LEU A 86 2.86 2.10 0.62
CA LEU A 86 1.47 1.81 0.95
C LEU A 86 0.54 2.73 0.15
N THR A 87 0.52 2.59 -1.17
CA THR A 87 -0.40 3.40 -1.97
C THR A 87 -1.85 2.94 -1.75
N PRO A 88 -2.84 3.82 -1.99
CA PRO A 88 -4.25 3.44 -1.99
C PRO A 88 -4.56 2.23 -2.89
N ALA A 89 -3.90 2.11 -4.04
CA ALA A 89 -4.08 1.00 -4.97
C ALA A 89 -3.48 -0.31 -4.43
N ALA A 90 -2.27 -0.27 -3.84
CA ALA A 90 -1.67 -1.44 -3.16
C ALA A 90 -2.54 -1.97 -2.02
N LEU A 91 -3.27 -1.09 -1.33
CA LEU A 91 -4.23 -1.45 -0.29
C LEU A 91 -5.54 -2.00 -0.87
N ALA A 92 -5.99 -1.48 -2.02
CA ALA A 92 -7.21 -1.90 -2.71
C ALA A 92 -7.08 -3.22 -3.48
N ARG A 93 -5.86 -3.64 -3.86
CA ARG A 93 -5.59 -4.88 -4.61
C ARG A 93 -5.82 -6.18 -3.84
N ASN A 94 -6.25 -6.10 -2.59
CA ASN A 94 -6.80 -7.23 -1.88
C ASN A 94 -8.30 -7.34 -2.15
N THR A 95 -8.65 -8.26 -3.03
CA THR A 95 -10.03 -8.56 -3.45
C THR A 95 -10.84 -9.10 -2.27
N ILE A 96 -11.43 -8.21 -1.47
CA ILE A 96 -12.89 -8.06 -1.42
C ILE A 96 -13.23 -6.56 -1.34
N VAL A 97 -14.06 -6.10 -2.27
CA VAL A 97 -14.38 -4.69 -2.51
C VAL A 97 -15.28 -4.12 -1.41
N ALA A 98 -14.79 -3.02 -0.84
CA ALA A 98 -15.49 -1.79 -0.48
C ALA A 98 -17.00 -1.87 -0.27
N THR A 99 -17.45 -1.74 0.98
CA THR A 99 -18.59 -0.87 1.28
C THR A 99 -18.62 -0.46 2.76
N SER A 100 -18.69 0.86 2.97
CA SER A 100 -19.41 1.56 4.04
C SER A 100 -19.15 1.14 5.51
N TRP A 101 -18.43 2.00 6.24
CA TRP A 101 -18.88 2.70 7.48
C TRP A 101 -17.72 3.12 8.43
N ALA A 102 -16.65 3.72 7.88
CA ALA A 102 -15.71 4.58 8.65
C ALA A 102 -15.20 5.79 7.85
N VAL A 103 -15.66 5.86 6.60
CA VAL A 103 -15.29 6.78 5.52
C VAL A 103 -16.04 8.12 5.65
N ASP A 104 -17.16 8.17 6.37
CA ASP A 104 -17.99 9.39 6.46
C ASP A 104 -17.38 10.53 7.29
N ARG A 105 -16.19 10.36 7.88
CA ARG A 105 -15.43 11.46 8.50
C ARG A 105 -14.06 11.73 7.89
N VAL A 106 -13.41 10.72 7.30
CA VAL A 106 -12.06 10.84 6.72
C VAL A 106 -12.09 10.98 5.19
N VAL A 107 -13.13 10.45 4.53
CA VAL A 107 -13.24 10.38 3.06
C VAL A 107 -14.43 11.19 2.52
N SER A 108 -15.38 11.62 3.37
CA SER A 108 -16.51 12.48 2.98
C SER A 108 -16.12 13.91 2.58
N GLY A 109 -14.84 14.17 2.29
CA GLY A 109 -14.39 15.46 1.77
C GLY A 109 -14.38 16.58 2.81
N GLN A 110 -14.30 16.26 4.11
CA GLN A 110 -13.81 17.25 5.07
C GLN A 110 -12.29 17.37 4.88
N GLU A 111 -11.80 18.59 4.70
CA GLU A 111 -10.36 18.85 4.68
C GLU A 111 -9.72 18.21 5.93
N LEU A 112 -8.68 17.40 5.71
CA LEU A 112 -7.87 16.87 6.80
C LEU A 112 -7.34 18.04 7.63
N PRO A 113 -7.34 17.94 8.97
CA PRO A 113 -6.81 19.00 9.80
C PRO A 113 -5.36 19.33 9.38
N PRO A 114 -5.03 20.60 9.11
CA PRO A 114 -3.68 20.99 8.74
C PRO A 114 -2.72 20.89 9.94
N GLU A 115 -3.28 20.94 11.15
CA GLU A 115 -2.52 20.79 12.38
C GLU A 115 -2.26 19.31 12.67
N ARG A 116 -0.98 18.95 12.69
CA ARG A 116 -0.51 17.60 12.99
C ARG A 116 -1.15 16.95 14.22
N GLY A 117 -1.29 17.70 15.32
CA GLY A 117 -1.89 17.17 16.55
C GLY A 117 -3.36 16.81 16.37
N ALA A 118 -4.10 17.62 15.61
CA ALA A 118 -5.48 17.34 15.27
C ALA A 118 -5.59 16.16 14.29
N LEU A 119 -4.69 16.09 13.29
CA LEU A 119 -4.62 14.97 12.34
C LEU A 119 -4.32 13.63 13.04
N ALA A 120 -3.34 13.61 13.95
CA ALA A 120 -3.03 12.43 14.76
C ALA A 120 -4.22 11.99 15.64
N ALA A 121 -4.95 12.95 16.21
CA ALA A 121 -6.15 12.67 17.01
C ALA A 121 -7.30 12.11 16.16
N GLU A 122 -7.48 12.61 14.92
CA GLU A 122 -8.46 12.05 13.98
C GLU A 122 -8.10 10.64 13.54
N ILE A 123 -6.83 10.38 13.18
CA ILE A 123 -6.35 9.03 12.84
C ILE A 123 -6.60 8.07 14.01
N ALA A 124 -6.24 8.48 15.23
CA ALA A 124 -6.46 7.64 16.41
C ALA A 124 -7.93 7.40 16.72
N ARG A 125 -8.80 8.39 16.48
CA ARG A 125 -10.25 8.24 16.63
C ARG A 125 -10.81 7.27 15.60
N ALA A 126 -10.40 7.39 14.34
CA ALA A 126 -10.80 6.49 13.26
C ALA A 126 -10.39 5.05 13.57
N VAL A 127 -9.13 4.83 13.96
CA VAL A 127 -8.61 3.50 14.34
C VAL A 127 -9.38 2.90 15.52
N ARG A 128 -9.66 3.68 16.57
CA ARG A 128 -10.46 3.20 17.72
C ARG A 128 -11.91 2.89 17.33
N GLY A 129 -12.50 3.68 16.43
CA GLY A 129 -13.85 3.43 15.93
C GLY A 129 -13.97 2.16 15.09
N LEU A 130 -12.88 1.72 14.47
CA LEU A 130 -12.83 0.50 13.66
C LEU A 130 -12.72 -0.78 14.50
N LEU A 131 -12.16 -0.72 15.71
CA LEU A 131 -11.93 -1.91 16.54
C LEU A 131 -13.21 -2.67 16.91
N PRO A 132 -14.28 -2.03 17.43
CA PRO A 132 -15.53 -2.73 17.74
C PRO A 132 -16.16 -3.39 16.50
N LEU A 133 -16.05 -2.74 15.33
CA LEU A 133 -16.59 -3.28 14.08
C LEU A 133 -15.79 -4.51 13.61
N ALA A 134 -14.49 -4.53 13.87
CA ALA A 134 -13.65 -5.67 13.56
C ALA A 134 -13.93 -6.87 14.47
N GLU A 135 -14.24 -6.65 15.75
CA GLU A 135 -14.56 -7.70 16.71
C GLU A 135 -15.76 -8.56 16.28
N GLU A 136 -16.72 -7.97 15.57
CA GLU A 136 -17.89 -8.68 15.06
C GLU A 136 -17.57 -9.63 13.90
N CYS A 137 -16.46 -9.39 13.20
CA CYS A 137 -16.12 -10.07 11.94
C CYS A 137 -14.88 -10.97 12.01
N MET A 138 -14.11 -10.90 13.10
CA MET A 138 -12.80 -11.53 13.22
C MET A 138 -12.75 -12.60 14.31
N THR A 139 -11.84 -13.55 14.16
CA THR A 139 -11.56 -14.52 15.23
C THR A 139 -10.85 -13.84 16.41
N PRO A 140 -10.95 -14.38 17.64
CA PRO A 140 -10.26 -13.80 18.80
C PRO A 140 -8.75 -13.64 18.60
N GLY A 141 -8.09 -14.60 17.94
CA GLY A 141 -6.65 -14.54 17.64
C GLY A 141 -6.30 -13.43 16.64
N ALA A 142 -7.10 -13.29 15.57
CA ALA A 142 -6.95 -12.19 14.63
C ALA A 142 -7.16 -10.82 15.31
N MET A 143 -8.14 -10.73 16.21
CA MET A 143 -8.43 -9.51 16.96
C MET A 143 -7.31 -9.09 17.92
N GLU A 144 -6.58 -10.02 18.52
CA GLU A 144 -5.44 -9.71 19.39
C GLU A 144 -4.33 -9.00 18.60
N ALA A 145 -4.00 -9.53 17.41
CA ALA A 145 -3.03 -8.91 16.51
C ALA A 145 -3.48 -7.53 16.03
N ILE A 146 -4.76 -7.40 15.65
CA ILE A 146 -5.35 -6.11 15.21
C ILE A 146 -5.32 -5.08 16.34
N ARG A 147 -5.68 -5.44 17.57
CA ARG A 147 -5.61 -4.52 18.71
C ARG A 147 -4.19 -4.06 18.98
N GLY A 148 -3.24 -4.99 19.02
CA GLY A 148 -1.83 -4.64 19.22
C GLY A 148 -1.29 -3.71 18.13
N ALA A 149 -1.69 -3.95 16.87
CA ALA A 149 -1.34 -3.07 15.76
C ALA A 149 -2.02 -1.69 15.85
N ALA A 150 -3.30 -1.65 16.18
CA ALA A 150 -4.05 -0.40 16.37
C ALA A 150 -3.46 0.44 17.51
N GLU A 151 -3.11 -0.18 18.63
CA GLU A 151 -2.45 0.49 19.75
C GLU A 151 -1.07 1.03 19.36
N ALA A 152 -0.27 0.24 18.63
CA ALA A 152 1.02 0.68 18.12
C ALA A 152 0.87 1.87 17.15
N LEU A 153 -0.10 1.81 16.24
CA LEU A 153 -0.40 2.91 15.31
C LEU A 153 -0.80 4.18 16.06
N ILE A 154 -1.75 4.07 17.00
CA ILE A 154 -2.21 5.19 17.81
C ILE A 154 -1.06 5.80 18.61
N ALA A 155 -0.22 4.98 19.23
CA ALA A 155 0.93 5.47 19.98
C ALA A 155 1.94 6.19 19.06
N GLU A 156 2.17 5.66 17.87
CA GLU A 156 3.16 6.19 16.94
C GLU A 156 2.73 7.52 16.30
N VAL A 157 1.46 7.67 15.90
CA VAL A 157 0.98 8.92 15.26
C VAL A 157 1.01 10.13 16.21
N HIS A 158 0.99 9.90 17.53
CA HIS A 158 1.14 10.96 18.53
C HIS A 158 2.60 11.34 18.82
N GLN A 159 3.58 10.61 18.28
CA GLN A 159 4.98 10.96 18.46
C GLN A 159 5.31 12.27 17.73
N PRO A 160 6.26 13.07 18.24
CA PRO A 160 6.81 14.22 17.52
C PRO A 160 7.56 13.80 16.24
N GLU A 161 8.11 12.59 16.20
CA GLU A 161 8.75 11.98 15.01
C GLU A 161 8.31 10.51 14.85
N PRO A 162 7.16 10.26 14.19
CA PRO A 162 6.60 8.95 13.99
C PRO A 162 7.51 8.15 13.10
N ARG A 163 7.80 6.92 13.54
CA ARG A 163 8.58 5.98 12.77
C ARG A 163 7.67 5.38 11.72
N ALA A 164 7.88 5.77 10.46
CA ALA A 164 7.14 5.25 9.31
C ALA A 164 7.09 3.72 9.29
N ILE A 165 8.17 3.03 9.69
CA ILE A 165 8.22 1.56 9.73
C ILE A 165 7.20 0.94 10.73
N VAL A 166 6.96 1.60 11.87
CA VAL A 166 6.00 1.11 12.88
C VAL A 166 4.58 1.34 12.39
N ILE A 167 4.31 2.51 11.82
CA ILE A 167 3.01 2.85 11.22
C ILE A 167 2.68 1.87 10.08
N ARG A 168 3.61 1.63 9.17
CA ARG A 168 3.42 0.71 8.04
C ARG A 168 3.15 -0.72 8.50
N ARG A 169 3.91 -1.20 9.48
CA ARG A 169 3.70 -2.53 10.06
C ARG A 169 2.32 -2.65 10.69
N ALA A 170 1.88 -1.63 11.42
CA ALA A 170 0.56 -1.62 12.04
C ALA A 170 -0.57 -1.63 10.99
N LEU A 171 -0.49 -0.76 9.97
CA LEU A 171 -1.46 -0.75 8.87
C LEU A 171 -1.54 -2.11 8.15
N ARG A 172 -0.39 -2.77 7.94
CA ARG A 172 -0.36 -4.10 7.35
C ARG A 172 -1.06 -5.14 8.22
N VAL A 173 -0.77 -5.19 9.51
CA VAL A 173 -1.42 -6.16 10.42
C VAL A 173 -2.92 -5.92 10.49
N MET A 174 -3.33 -4.65 10.52
CA MET A 174 -4.75 -4.29 10.51
C MET A 174 -5.44 -4.67 9.19
N GLY A 175 -4.77 -4.54 8.04
CA GLY A 175 -5.33 -4.92 6.75
C GLY A 175 -5.24 -6.40 6.41
N PHE A 176 -4.28 -7.11 7.00
CA PHE A 176 -3.99 -8.52 6.73
C PHE A 176 -3.83 -9.33 8.02
N PRO A 177 -4.87 -9.39 8.87
CA PRO A 177 -4.77 -10.16 10.10
C PRO A 177 -4.77 -11.66 9.80
N GLU A 178 -3.82 -12.37 10.40
CA GLU A 178 -3.72 -13.82 10.26
C GLU A 178 -5.02 -14.51 10.75
N GLY A 179 -5.58 -15.39 9.93
CA GLY A 179 -6.80 -16.13 10.27
C GLY A 179 -8.13 -15.39 10.03
N ALA A 180 -8.12 -14.28 9.28
CA ALA A 180 -9.35 -13.65 8.80
C ALA A 180 -10.07 -14.57 7.81
N LEU A 181 -11.28 -15.03 8.15
CA LEU A 181 -12.11 -15.87 7.29
C LEU A 181 -12.73 -15.09 6.13
N ASN A 182 -12.89 -13.77 6.27
CA ASN A 182 -13.45 -12.88 5.27
C ASN A 182 -12.61 -11.60 5.16
N PHE A 183 -12.13 -11.30 3.95
CA PHE A 183 -11.37 -10.10 3.60
C PHE A 183 -12.21 -8.80 3.55
N ASN A 184 -13.51 -8.89 3.85
CA ASN A 184 -14.49 -7.82 3.62
C ASN A 184 -14.83 -7.03 4.89
N THR A 185 -13.82 -6.76 5.73
CA THR A 185 -14.05 -6.12 7.02
C THR A 185 -14.06 -4.59 6.91
N PRO A 186 -14.77 -3.88 7.80
CA PRO A 186 -14.78 -2.42 7.83
C PRO A 186 -13.38 -1.80 7.95
N ILE A 187 -12.42 -2.51 8.57
CA ILE A 187 -11.01 -2.09 8.62
C ILE A 187 -10.43 -2.01 7.21
N VAL A 188 -10.53 -3.08 6.43
CA VAL A 188 -9.94 -3.15 5.08
C VAL A 188 -10.50 -2.06 4.18
N SER A 189 -11.80 -1.77 4.28
CA SER A 189 -12.45 -0.69 3.54
C SER A 189 -11.98 0.72 3.94
N ALA A 190 -11.45 0.91 5.15
CA ALA A 190 -11.00 2.19 5.66
C ALA A 190 -9.49 2.46 5.44
N LEU A 191 -8.72 1.44 5.07
CA LEU A 191 -7.26 1.54 4.92
C LEU A 191 -6.80 2.59 3.90
N PRO A 192 -7.43 2.77 2.72
CA PRO A 192 -6.98 3.78 1.77
C PRO A 192 -7.03 5.20 2.34
N GLY A 193 -8.13 5.58 2.99
CA GLY A 193 -8.26 6.89 3.62
C GLY A 193 -7.35 7.08 4.84
N LEU A 194 -7.11 6.00 5.60
CA LEU A 194 -6.13 6.02 6.70
C LEU A 194 -4.69 6.20 6.18
N ALA A 195 -4.33 5.56 5.07
CA ALA A 195 -3.01 5.69 4.47
C ALA A 195 -2.77 7.12 3.96
N GLU A 196 -3.76 7.72 3.30
CA GLU A 196 -3.66 9.11 2.84
C GLU A 196 -3.47 10.10 4.01
N ALA A 197 -4.26 9.95 5.08
CA ALA A 197 -4.11 10.78 6.28
C ALA A 197 -2.73 10.60 6.95
N ILE A 198 -2.16 9.39 6.88
CA ILE A 198 -0.83 9.08 7.42
C ILE A 198 0.26 9.67 6.53
N ASP A 199 0.12 9.65 5.21
CA ASP A 199 1.08 10.28 4.31
C ASP A 199 1.14 11.79 4.55
N VAL A 200 -0.01 12.44 4.76
CA VAL A 200 -0.09 13.85 5.16
C VAL A 200 0.55 14.09 6.54
N LEU A 201 0.44 13.15 7.48
CA LEU A 201 1.08 13.26 8.79
C LEU A 201 2.62 13.17 8.71
N LEU A 202 3.13 12.44 7.72
CA LEU A 202 4.55 12.15 7.54
C LEU A 202 5.27 13.12 6.59
N SER A 203 4.53 13.90 5.79
CA SER A 203 5.05 14.97 4.92
C SER A 203 5.41 16.23 5.70
#